data_AF-A0A0B5HY92-F1
#
_entry.id   AF-A0A0B5HY92-F1
#
_cell.length_a   1.000
_cell.length_b   1.000
_cell.length_c   1.000
_cell.angle_alpha   90.00
_cell.angle_beta   90.00
_cell.angle_gamma   90.00
#
_symmetry.space_group_name_H-M   'P 1'
#
loop_
_entity.id
_entity.type
_entity.pdbx_description
1 polymer ?
#
loop_
_entity_poly.entity_id
_entity_poly.type
_entity_poly.pdbx_seq_one_letter_code
_entity_poly.pdbx_strand_id
1 'polypeptide(L)'
;MTSPAFPELPAGFRFGAATAAYQIEGAHDEDGRGPSIWDTFSHTPGRTLGGATGDTACDHYHRYPEDVALLRELGVDDYRFSLAWSRLLPEGTGPVNPKGLDFYDRLLDELLAAGIAPAVTLYHWDLPQALEDRGGWRVRQTAEAFAEYAAVAADRYGDRVERWITLNEPFCTAFVGYAEGRHAPGAREGRGALAAAHHLLVGHGLAVRELRAAGAREVGITLNPERLHAASDRPEDLAALRRAEVLHNEVWTEPLFAGRYPDHEGETWAGLADGPWRLPGDLQLIGAPLDFVGINFYRPLTVEAAPHHEDDPERRTATDIGVAESNPYGTRLTTMGWSVVPAAFTELLVDLDSRYPQLPPVWITENGSAEADSVTPDGHVHDPERTGYLAGHLAAVAEAVAAGVDVRGYYVWSLMDNFEWAWGYEQRFGLVRVDYETLTRTPKDSYHWYRGLITAHRARTEEPAR
;
A
#
# COMPACT_ATOMS: atom_id res chain seq x y z
N MET A 1 -33.51 -18.32 -0.32
CA MET A 1 -32.12 -18.69 -0.65
C MET A 1 -31.29 -18.24 0.53
N THR A 2 -30.64 -19.16 1.23
CA THR A 2 -29.78 -18.83 2.37
C THR A 2 -28.66 -17.92 1.87
N SER A 3 -28.47 -16.76 2.48
CA SER A 3 -27.30 -15.91 2.21
C SER A 3 -26.05 -16.79 2.31
N PRO A 4 -25.09 -16.71 1.36
CA PRO A 4 -23.87 -17.50 1.47
C PRO A 4 -23.24 -17.24 2.85
N ALA A 5 -22.76 -18.30 3.50
CA ALA A 5 -22.12 -18.19 4.79
C ALA A 5 -20.85 -17.32 4.65
N PHE A 6 -20.65 -16.39 5.59
CA PHE A 6 -19.41 -15.62 5.67
C PHE A 6 -18.21 -16.54 5.95
N PRO A 7 -17.00 -16.21 5.47
CA PRO A 7 -15.80 -16.99 5.75
C PRO A 7 -15.52 -17.11 7.25
N GLU A 8 -14.95 -18.24 7.64
CA GLU A 8 -14.52 -18.52 9.02
C GLU A 8 -13.06 -18.11 9.18
N LEU A 9 -12.82 -17.07 9.98
CA LEU A 9 -11.51 -16.52 10.30
C LEU A 9 -11.20 -16.78 11.79
N PRO A 10 -9.92 -16.80 12.21
CA PRO A 10 -9.54 -17.07 13.60
C PRO A 10 -10.18 -16.13 14.61
N ALA A 11 -10.39 -16.60 15.84
CA ALA A 11 -10.72 -15.70 16.93
C ALA A 11 -9.60 -14.67 17.14
N GLY A 12 -9.97 -13.41 17.34
CA GLY A 12 -9.02 -12.30 17.44
C GLY A 12 -8.56 -11.74 16.09
N PHE A 13 -9.07 -12.25 14.95
CA PHE A 13 -8.85 -11.64 13.65
C PHE A 13 -9.45 -10.24 13.59
N ARG A 14 -8.67 -9.25 13.17
CA ARG A 14 -9.08 -7.84 13.17
C ARG A 14 -9.49 -7.37 11.79
N PHE A 15 -10.58 -6.60 11.74
CA PHE A 15 -11.09 -6.00 10.51
C PHE A 15 -10.86 -4.50 10.53
N GLY A 16 -10.40 -3.97 9.41
CA GLY A 16 -10.22 -2.54 9.21
C GLY A 16 -10.58 -2.08 7.82
N ALA A 17 -10.41 -0.78 7.61
CA ALA A 17 -10.41 -0.13 6.31
C ALA A 17 -9.17 0.74 6.18
N ALA A 18 -8.72 0.97 4.96
CA ALA A 18 -7.48 1.69 4.66
C ALA A 18 -7.70 2.91 3.75
N THR A 19 -6.85 3.93 3.92
CA THR A 19 -6.72 5.13 3.06
C THR A 19 -5.28 5.64 3.05
N ALA A 20 -4.99 6.62 2.18
CA ALA A 20 -3.73 7.36 2.14
C ALA A 20 -3.96 8.87 2.13
N ALA A 21 -3.07 9.62 2.77
CA ALA A 21 -3.19 11.06 3.00
C ALA A 21 -3.46 11.84 1.71
N TYR A 22 -2.58 11.75 0.71
CA TYR A 22 -2.75 12.49 -0.55
C TYR A 22 -4.05 12.12 -1.29
N GLN A 23 -4.54 10.89 -1.12
CA GLN A 23 -5.72 10.41 -1.84
C GLN A 23 -7.04 10.92 -1.26
N ILE A 24 -7.08 11.28 0.03
CA ILE A 24 -8.32 11.67 0.73
C ILE A 24 -8.30 13.04 1.39
N GLU A 25 -7.14 13.54 1.83
CA GLU A 25 -7.07 14.72 2.70
C GLU A 25 -7.54 15.99 2.02
N GLY A 26 -7.02 16.26 0.82
CA GLY A 26 -7.11 17.58 0.22
C GLY A 26 -6.35 18.62 1.05
N ALA A 27 -6.86 19.85 1.06
CA ALA A 27 -6.29 20.97 1.82
C ALA A 27 -4.77 21.10 1.54
N HIS A 28 -4.42 21.02 0.25
CA HIS A 28 -3.04 20.78 -0.19
C HIS A 28 -2.07 21.92 0.14
N ASP A 29 -2.57 23.15 0.26
CA ASP A 29 -1.83 24.37 0.59
C ASP A 29 -2.27 25.01 1.91
N GLU A 30 -3.04 24.29 2.73
CA GLU A 30 -3.55 24.80 4.01
C GLU A 30 -2.62 24.50 5.18
N ASP A 31 -2.71 25.37 6.20
CA ASP A 31 -2.06 25.20 7.50
C ASP A 31 -0.55 24.88 7.43
N GLY A 32 0.12 25.37 6.40
CA GLY A 32 1.57 25.28 6.25
C GLY A 32 2.08 23.97 5.66
N ARG A 33 1.21 23.13 5.08
CA ARG A 33 1.64 21.98 4.28
C ARG A 33 2.51 22.43 3.10
N GLY A 34 3.65 21.77 2.92
CA GLY A 34 4.51 21.94 1.74
C GLY A 34 4.04 21.04 0.58
N PRO A 35 4.41 21.36 -0.67
CA PRO A 35 4.09 20.49 -1.81
C PRO A 35 4.79 19.15 -1.68
N SER A 36 4.07 18.07 -1.98
CA SER A 36 4.64 16.74 -2.23
C SER A 36 4.98 16.56 -3.71
N ILE A 37 5.68 15.47 -4.02
CA ILE A 37 5.93 15.04 -5.40
C ILE A 37 4.64 14.80 -6.18
N TRP A 38 3.56 14.37 -5.52
CA TRP A 38 2.27 14.17 -6.17
C TRP A 38 1.57 15.49 -6.52
N ASP A 39 1.71 16.53 -5.70
CA ASP A 39 1.22 17.86 -6.05
C ASP A 39 1.89 18.35 -7.34
N THR A 40 3.21 18.24 -7.43
CA THR A 40 3.94 18.67 -8.63
C THR A 40 3.61 17.81 -9.84
N PHE A 41 3.49 16.50 -9.65
CA PHE A 41 3.15 15.55 -10.70
C PHE A 41 1.73 15.77 -11.25
N SER A 42 0.71 15.90 -10.39
CA SER A 42 -0.68 16.06 -10.81
C SER A 42 -0.94 17.40 -11.50
N HIS A 43 -0.22 18.46 -11.09
CA HIS A 43 -0.27 19.76 -11.76
C HIS A 43 0.49 19.79 -13.11
N THR A 44 1.22 18.73 -13.45
CA THR A 44 1.90 18.62 -14.74
C THR A 44 0.95 18.09 -15.82
N PRO A 45 0.73 18.81 -16.94
CA PRO A 45 -0.21 18.38 -17.98
C PRO A 45 0.06 16.96 -18.51
N GLY A 46 -1.00 16.15 -18.58
CA GLY A 46 -0.96 14.80 -19.14
C GLY A 46 -0.41 13.71 -18.21
N ARG A 47 -0.09 14.04 -16.94
CA ARG A 47 0.38 13.06 -15.95
C ARG A 47 -0.75 12.35 -15.22
N THR A 48 -1.92 12.98 -15.10
CA THR A 48 -3.13 12.38 -14.51
C THR A 48 -4.28 12.45 -15.50
N LEU A 49 -5.20 11.48 -15.38
CA LEU A 49 -6.39 11.40 -16.21
C LEU A 49 -7.25 12.66 -16.04
N GLY A 50 -7.58 13.30 -17.17
CA GLY A 50 -8.36 14.53 -17.18
C GLY A 50 -7.69 15.74 -16.49
N GLY A 51 -6.41 15.65 -16.11
CA GLY A 51 -5.72 16.68 -15.32
C GLY A 51 -6.19 16.75 -13.87
N ALA A 52 -6.72 15.65 -13.31
CA ALA A 52 -7.14 15.58 -11.92
C ALA A 52 -5.97 15.83 -10.95
N THR A 53 -6.25 16.53 -9.84
CA THR A 53 -5.31 16.79 -8.74
C THR A 53 -5.88 16.30 -7.42
N GLY A 54 -5.00 16.08 -6.43
CA GLY A 54 -5.38 15.75 -5.05
C GLY A 54 -5.72 16.98 -4.19
N ASP A 55 -5.91 18.17 -4.79
CA ASP A 55 -5.99 19.44 -4.06
C ASP A 55 -7.14 19.49 -3.06
N THR A 56 -8.29 18.95 -3.49
CA THR A 56 -9.49 18.78 -2.66
C THR A 56 -9.67 17.32 -2.24
N ALA A 57 -9.42 16.37 -3.13
CA ALA A 57 -9.63 14.94 -2.87
C ALA A 57 -11.03 14.65 -2.29
N CYS A 58 -11.09 14.03 -1.12
CA CYS A 58 -12.32 13.79 -0.38
C CYS A 58 -12.59 14.87 0.68
N ASP A 59 -11.70 15.85 0.82
CA ASP A 59 -11.74 16.88 1.86
C ASP A 59 -11.71 16.30 3.29
N HIS A 60 -11.02 15.16 3.45
CA HIS A 60 -10.93 14.47 4.75
C HIS A 60 -10.25 15.34 5.82
N TYR A 61 -9.36 16.27 5.42
CA TYR A 61 -8.71 17.19 6.35
C TYR A 61 -9.73 17.97 7.20
N HIS A 62 -10.84 18.37 6.59
CA HIS A 62 -11.94 19.08 7.26
C HIS A 62 -13.04 18.15 7.76
N ARG A 63 -13.23 17.00 7.10
CA ARG A 63 -14.38 16.10 7.30
C ARG A 63 -14.08 14.82 8.07
N TYR A 64 -12.88 14.68 8.62
CA TYR A 64 -12.50 13.49 9.37
C TYR A 64 -13.51 13.06 10.46
N PRO A 65 -14.25 13.94 11.17
CA PRO A 65 -15.25 13.48 12.14
C PRO A 65 -16.41 12.71 11.48
N GLU A 66 -16.84 13.13 10.28
CA GLU A 66 -17.87 12.45 9.49
C GLU A 66 -17.37 11.07 9.05
N ASP A 67 -16.11 11.01 8.62
CA ASP A 67 -15.48 9.78 8.14
C ASP A 67 -15.16 8.78 9.27
N VAL A 68 -14.80 9.26 10.47
CA VAL A 68 -14.66 8.42 11.67
C VAL A 68 -16.01 7.87 12.14
N ALA A 69 -17.09 8.65 12.02
CA ALA A 69 -18.43 8.14 12.30
C ALA A 69 -18.79 6.96 11.36
N LEU A 70 -18.42 7.03 10.08
CA LEU A 70 -18.60 5.93 9.13
C LEU A 70 -17.79 4.69 9.50
N LEU A 71 -16.54 4.84 9.98
CA LEU A 71 -15.75 3.71 10.46
C LEU A 71 -16.39 3.06 11.70
N ARG A 72 -16.86 3.88 12.63
CA ARG A 72 -17.57 3.40 13.83
C ARG A 72 -18.84 2.64 13.47
N GLU A 73 -19.62 3.15 12.53
CA GLU A 73 -20.83 2.48 12.04
C GLU A 73 -20.53 1.20 11.27
N LEU A 74 -19.40 1.14 10.55
CA LEU A 74 -18.93 -0.06 9.86
C LEU A 74 -18.55 -1.14 10.88
N GLY A 75 -18.13 -0.70 12.07
CA GLY A 75 -17.81 -1.55 13.20
C GLY A 75 -16.41 -2.15 13.14
N VAL A 76 -15.49 -1.54 12.39
CA VAL A 76 -14.10 -1.99 12.29
C VAL A 76 -13.35 -1.91 13.63
N ASP A 77 -12.32 -2.73 13.79
CA ASP A 77 -11.38 -2.68 14.91
C ASP A 77 -10.27 -1.66 14.68
N ASP A 78 -9.81 -1.55 13.43
CA ASP A 78 -8.66 -0.74 13.01
C ASP A 78 -9.03 0.26 11.91
N TYR A 79 -8.35 1.40 11.89
CA TYR A 79 -8.28 2.27 10.72
C TYR A 79 -6.82 2.45 10.31
N ARG A 80 -6.50 2.02 9.08
CA ARG A 80 -5.20 2.26 8.48
C ARG A 80 -5.22 3.55 7.68
N PHE A 81 -4.33 4.48 8.01
CA PHE A 81 -4.16 5.72 7.25
C PHE A 81 -2.69 6.10 7.20
N SER A 82 -2.31 6.98 6.28
CA SER A 82 -0.95 7.53 6.25
C SER A 82 -0.87 8.94 6.82
N LEU A 83 0.30 9.29 7.33
CA LEU A 83 0.65 10.68 7.62
C LEU A 83 1.24 11.31 6.37
N ALA A 84 0.92 12.57 6.11
CA ALA A 84 1.57 13.33 5.04
C ALA A 84 2.90 13.90 5.55
N TRP A 85 4.02 13.38 5.04
CA TRP A 85 5.35 13.91 5.38
C TRP A 85 5.42 15.41 5.08
N SER A 86 4.91 15.83 3.93
CA SER A 86 4.90 17.25 3.53
C SER A 86 4.02 18.15 4.41
N ARG A 87 3.11 17.56 5.22
CA ARG A 87 2.33 18.31 6.20
C ARG A 87 3.08 18.52 7.51
N LEU A 88 3.82 17.50 7.96
CA LEU A 88 4.60 17.54 9.21
C LEU A 88 5.92 18.29 9.07
N LEU A 89 6.64 18.03 7.98
CA LEU A 89 7.92 18.65 7.64
C LEU A 89 7.82 19.20 6.21
N PRO A 90 7.36 20.44 6.01
CA PRO A 90 7.07 21.00 4.69
C PRO A 90 8.26 20.98 3.71
N GLU A 91 9.47 21.18 4.21
CA GLU A 91 10.73 21.13 3.42
C GLU A 91 11.41 19.73 3.46
N GLY A 92 10.70 18.75 4.03
CA GLY A 92 11.12 17.37 4.28
C GLY A 92 12.05 17.17 5.47
N THR A 93 12.74 18.21 5.91
CA THR A 93 13.59 18.23 7.12
C THR A 93 13.45 19.58 7.82
N GLY A 94 13.96 19.69 9.05
CA GLY A 94 14.04 20.96 9.75
C GLY A 94 12.79 21.29 10.57
N PRO A 95 12.28 22.54 10.54
CA PRO A 95 11.17 22.95 11.39
C PRO A 95 9.91 22.11 11.18
N VAL A 96 9.41 21.52 12.26
CA VAL A 96 8.12 20.82 12.28
C VAL A 96 6.98 21.83 12.18
N ASN A 97 5.96 21.52 11.39
CA ASN A 97 4.73 22.29 11.30
C ASN A 97 3.75 21.88 12.41
N PRO A 98 3.52 22.72 13.44
CA PRO A 98 2.65 22.36 14.57
C PRO A 98 1.21 22.10 14.15
N LYS A 99 0.69 22.86 13.17
CA LYS A 99 -0.69 22.66 12.71
C LYS A 99 -0.87 21.34 11.96
N GLY A 100 0.15 20.95 11.22
CA GLY A 100 0.22 19.62 10.62
C GLY A 100 0.18 18.53 11.67
N LEU A 101 0.87 18.74 12.80
CA LEU A 101 0.80 17.80 13.91
C LEU A 101 -0.60 17.74 14.54
N ASP A 102 -1.19 18.90 14.79
CA ASP A 102 -2.49 19.07 15.44
C ASP A 102 -3.66 18.42 14.66
N PHE A 103 -3.55 18.30 13.33
CA PHE A 103 -4.54 17.57 12.54
C PHE A 103 -4.57 16.09 12.91
N TYR A 104 -3.42 15.41 12.88
CA TYR A 104 -3.38 13.98 13.20
C TYR A 104 -3.60 13.71 14.68
N ASP A 105 -3.26 14.64 15.59
CA ASP A 105 -3.67 14.54 16.99
C ASP A 105 -5.19 14.42 17.13
N ARG A 106 -5.92 15.33 16.48
CA ARG A 106 -7.39 15.31 16.53
C ARG A 106 -7.97 14.07 15.87
N LEU A 107 -7.38 13.59 14.78
CA LEU A 107 -7.80 12.36 14.13
C LEU A 107 -7.59 11.14 15.04
N LEU A 108 -6.41 11.01 15.66
CA LEU A 108 -6.09 9.93 16.60
C LEU A 108 -7.02 9.94 17.81
N ASP A 109 -7.27 11.13 18.38
CA ASP A 109 -8.18 11.28 19.52
C ASP A 109 -9.62 10.87 19.16
N GLU A 110 -10.10 11.26 17.97
CA GLU A 110 -11.45 10.89 17.49
C GLU A 110 -11.57 9.38 17.22
N LEU A 111 -10.55 8.75 16.63
CA LEU A 111 -10.52 7.30 16.40
C LEU A 111 -10.57 6.53 17.72
N LEU A 112 -9.74 6.91 18.69
CA LEU A 112 -9.71 6.26 20.00
C LEU A 112 -11.01 6.49 20.78
N ALA A 113 -11.61 7.68 20.69
CA ALA A 113 -12.93 7.96 21.26
C ALA A 113 -14.04 7.10 20.62
N ALA A 114 -13.89 6.75 19.34
CA ALA A 114 -14.77 5.82 18.64
C ALA A 114 -14.47 4.33 18.92
N GLY A 115 -13.40 4.02 19.67
CA GLY A 115 -12.97 2.65 19.95
C GLY A 115 -12.22 1.97 18.80
N ILE A 116 -11.65 2.75 17.89
CA ILE A 116 -10.94 2.27 16.70
C ILE A 116 -9.45 2.46 16.91
N ALA A 117 -8.66 1.40 16.72
CA ALA A 117 -7.22 1.47 16.87
C ALA A 117 -6.54 2.09 15.63
N PRO A 118 -5.59 3.02 15.81
CA PRO A 118 -4.83 3.59 14.70
C PRO A 118 -3.73 2.65 14.19
N ALA A 119 -3.75 2.37 12.88
CA ALA A 119 -2.65 1.74 12.15
C ALA A 119 -2.04 2.78 11.19
N VAL A 120 -0.90 3.36 11.56
CA VAL A 120 -0.32 4.53 10.88
C VAL A 120 0.77 4.13 9.90
N THR A 121 0.63 4.54 8.64
CA THR A 121 1.67 4.46 7.61
C THR A 121 2.46 5.76 7.56
N LEU A 122 3.78 5.69 7.74
CA LEU A 122 4.65 6.87 7.68
C LEU A 122 4.83 7.38 6.25
N TYR A 123 5.04 6.49 5.28
CA TYR A 123 5.25 6.89 3.89
C TYR A 123 4.27 6.21 2.94
N HIS A 124 3.42 7.02 2.32
CA HIS A 124 2.51 6.60 1.25
C HIS A 124 2.66 7.54 0.04
N TRP A 125 3.90 7.57 -0.47
CA TRP A 125 4.31 8.14 -1.77
C TRP A 125 4.30 9.67 -1.87
N ASP A 126 3.98 10.38 -0.81
CA ASP A 126 3.85 11.83 -0.75
C ASP A 126 5.13 12.52 -0.23
N LEU A 127 6.29 12.12 -0.77
CA LEU A 127 7.57 12.76 -0.48
C LEU A 127 7.49 14.27 -0.66
N PRO A 128 7.95 15.09 0.30
CA PRO A 128 8.05 16.54 0.12
C PRO A 128 8.88 16.88 -1.13
N GLN A 129 8.35 17.73 -2.02
CA GLN A 129 9.01 18.08 -3.28
C GLN A 129 10.42 18.65 -3.06
N ALA A 130 10.63 19.37 -1.96
CA ALA A 130 11.95 19.89 -1.58
C ALA A 130 13.02 18.80 -1.41
N LEU A 131 12.65 17.57 -1.02
CA LEU A 131 13.56 16.43 -0.98
C LEU A 131 13.81 15.86 -2.37
N GLU A 132 12.78 15.75 -3.21
CA GLU A 132 12.91 15.31 -4.61
C GLU A 132 13.85 16.22 -5.41
N ASP A 133 13.74 17.54 -5.23
CA ASP A 133 14.60 18.56 -5.84
C ASP A 133 16.09 18.38 -5.48
N ARG A 134 16.38 17.78 -4.31
CA ARG A 134 17.73 17.46 -3.83
C ARG A 134 18.21 16.06 -4.23
N GLY A 135 17.36 15.26 -4.86
CA GLY A 135 17.70 13.91 -5.25
C GLY A 135 16.72 12.82 -4.83
N GLY A 136 15.68 13.16 -4.07
CA GLY A 136 14.63 12.23 -3.67
C GLY A 136 15.17 10.91 -3.12
N TRP A 137 14.50 9.80 -3.40
CA TRP A 137 14.97 8.50 -2.95
C TRP A 137 16.25 8.02 -3.66
N ARG A 138 16.69 8.66 -4.75
CA ARG A 138 17.95 8.29 -5.42
C ARG A 138 19.18 8.57 -4.56
N VAL A 139 19.06 9.41 -3.54
CA VAL A 139 20.15 9.77 -2.62
C VAL A 139 19.89 9.29 -1.20
N ARG A 140 20.93 8.82 -0.51
CA ARG A 140 20.83 8.24 0.84
C ARG A 140 20.27 9.21 1.88
N GLN A 141 20.54 10.51 1.70
CA GLN A 141 20.10 11.55 2.61
C GLN A 141 18.57 11.59 2.78
N THR A 142 17.80 11.13 1.80
CA THR A 142 16.34 11.02 1.94
C THR A 142 15.93 9.91 2.90
N ALA A 143 16.68 8.79 2.94
CA ALA A 143 16.47 7.75 3.95
C ALA A 143 16.78 8.25 5.37
N GLU A 144 17.81 9.09 5.51
CA GLU A 144 18.17 9.73 6.78
C GLU A 144 17.10 10.75 7.21
N ALA A 145 16.62 11.58 6.27
CA ALA A 145 15.50 12.49 6.51
C ALA A 145 14.21 11.76 6.89
N PHE A 146 13.96 10.59 6.29
CA PHE A 146 12.80 9.77 6.65
C PHE A 146 12.89 9.26 8.09
N ALA A 147 14.09 8.97 8.58
CA ALA A 147 14.30 8.62 10.00
C ALA A 147 14.00 9.80 10.93
N GLU A 148 14.44 11.01 10.59
CA GLU A 148 14.11 12.23 11.35
C GLU A 148 12.59 12.46 11.41
N TYR A 149 11.91 12.28 10.28
CA TYR A 149 10.46 12.34 10.18
C TYR A 149 9.77 11.27 11.03
N ALA A 150 10.23 10.02 10.97
CA ALA A 150 9.71 8.93 11.78
C ALA A 150 9.87 9.21 13.28
N ALA A 151 11.00 9.79 13.70
CA ALA A 151 11.23 10.18 15.08
C ALA A 151 10.26 11.28 15.55
N VAL A 152 9.99 12.29 14.71
CA VAL A 152 8.99 13.34 15.00
C VAL A 152 7.60 12.75 15.18
N ALA A 153 7.18 11.85 14.27
CA ALA A 153 5.88 11.20 14.35
C ALA A 153 5.78 10.31 15.60
N ALA A 154 6.83 9.55 15.91
CA ALA A 154 6.88 8.67 17.07
C ALA A 154 6.83 9.44 18.40
N ASP A 155 7.57 10.55 18.51
CA ASP A 155 7.57 11.42 19.69
C ASP A 155 6.17 12.01 19.93
N ARG A 156 5.48 12.43 18.86
CA ARG A 156 4.17 13.09 18.99
C ARG A 156 3.00 12.12 19.22
N TYR A 157 3.02 10.96 18.56
CA TYR A 157 1.87 10.06 18.45
C TYR A 157 2.10 8.65 19.00
N GLY A 158 3.32 8.31 19.41
CA GLY A 158 3.69 6.96 19.85
C GLY A 158 2.90 6.47 21.07
N ASP A 159 2.28 7.38 21.83
CA ASP A 159 1.42 7.06 22.97
C ASP A 159 0.05 6.49 22.58
N ARG A 160 -0.39 6.72 21.33
CA ARG A 160 -1.75 6.42 20.84
C ARG A 160 -1.80 5.49 19.64
N VAL A 161 -0.71 5.41 18.87
CA VAL A 161 -0.64 4.54 17.67
C VAL A 161 -0.36 3.09 18.07
N GLU A 162 -1.26 2.18 17.68
CA GLU A 162 -1.12 0.75 17.98
C GLU A 162 -0.11 0.09 17.03
N ARG A 163 -0.18 0.42 15.74
CA ARG A 163 0.62 -0.21 14.69
C ARG A 163 1.26 0.82 13.78
N TRP A 164 2.58 0.73 13.61
CA TRP A 164 3.35 1.55 12.70
C TRP A 164 3.75 0.77 11.46
N ILE A 165 3.41 1.31 10.30
CA ILE A 165 3.84 0.85 8.99
C ILE A 165 4.84 1.88 8.48
N THR A 166 6.06 1.45 8.21
CA THR A 166 7.11 2.35 7.71
C THR A 166 6.81 2.83 6.29
N LEU A 167 6.80 1.91 5.32
CA LEU A 167 6.55 2.20 3.90
C LEU A 167 5.33 1.43 3.42
N ASN A 168 4.51 2.09 2.59
CA ASN A 168 3.56 1.42 1.71
C ASN A 168 4.19 1.19 0.34
N GLU A 169 4.16 -0.06 -0.14
CA GLU A 169 4.47 -0.44 -1.52
C GLU A 169 5.72 0.26 -2.08
N PRO A 170 6.92 -0.01 -1.51
CA PRO A 170 8.14 0.60 -2.00
C PRO A 170 8.41 0.27 -3.48
N PHE A 171 7.84 -0.83 -4.02
CA PHE A 171 7.76 -1.14 -5.44
C PHE A 171 7.17 0.01 -6.27
N CYS A 172 6.02 0.54 -5.86
CA CYS A 172 5.34 1.60 -6.58
C CYS A 172 6.17 2.90 -6.58
N THR A 173 6.83 3.22 -5.47
CA THR A 173 7.73 4.38 -5.42
C THR A 173 8.95 4.20 -6.32
N ALA A 174 9.66 3.07 -6.19
CA ALA A 174 10.91 2.84 -6.93
C ALA A 174 10.70 2.59 -8.42
N PHE A 175 9.81 1.66 -8.77
CA PHE A 175 9.70 1.19 -10.15
C PHE A 175 8.61 1.92 -10.93
N VAL A 176 7.42 2.10 -10.36
CA VAL A 176 6.36 2.86 -11.05
C VAL A 176 6.67 4.36 -11.11
N GLY A 177 7.30 4.89 -10.06
CA GLY A 177 7.72 6.30 -9.92
C GLY A 177 9.02 6.66 -10.62
N TYR A 178 10.13 5.94 -10.33
CA TYR A 178 11.45 6.27 -10.89
C TYR A 178 11.85 5.51 -12.16
N ALA A 179 11.31 4.31 -12.43
CA ALA A 179 11.70 3.51 -13.61
C ALA A 179 10.73 3.66 -14.79
N GLU A 180 9.42 3.59 -14.56
CA GLU A 180 8.40 3.67 -15.61
C GLU A 180 7.91 5.11 -15.87
N GLY A 181 7.84 5.90 -14.80
CA GLY A 181 7.38 7.28 -14.80
C GLY A 181 5.87 7.44 -14.88
N ARG A 182 5.12 6.41 -14.49
CA ARG A 182 3.65 6.44 -14.39
C ARG A 182 3.17 7.10 -13.10
N HIS A 183 3.94 7.02 -12.01
CA HIS A 183 3.69 7.71 -10.75
C HIS A 183 4.69 8.85 -10.54
N ALA A 184 4.41 9.72 -9.58
CA ALA A 184 5.36 10.74 -9.13
C ALA A 184 6.69 10.08 -8.68
N PRO A 185 7.86 10.68 -8.99
CA PRO A 185 8.06 11.97 -9.67
C PRO A 185 8.04 11.89 -11.20
N GLY A 186 7.73 10.73 -11.78
CA GLY A 186 7.56 10.57 -13.23
C GLY A 186 8.87 10.38 -14.00
N ALA A 187 9.89 9.83 -13.34
CA ALA A 187 11.22 9.59 -13.90
C ALA A 187 11.30 8.26 -14.66
N ARG A 188 12.34 8.09 -15.47
CA ARG A 188 12.57 6.90 -16.30
C ARG A 188 14.02 6.45 -16.23
N GLU A 189 14.34 5.73 -15.17
CA GLU A 189 15.72 5.45 -14.78
C GLU A 189 15.99 3.96 -14.57
N GLY A 190 17.23 3.55 -14.82
CA GLY A 190 17.78 2.25 -14.43
C GLY A 190 18.41 2.31 -13.05
N ARG A 191 19.68 2.76 -13.00
CA ARG A 191 20.48 2.86 -11.78
C ARG A 191 19.84 3.69 -10.67
N GLY A 192 19.22 4.82 -11.02
CA GLY A 192 18.58 5.70 -10.03
C GLY A 192 17.34 5.08 -9.39
N ALA A 193 16.54 4.31 -10.14
CA ALA A 193 15.42 3.54 -9.58
C ALA A 193 15.90 2.43 -8.64
N LEU A 194 17.00 1.74 -8.98
CA LEU A 194 17.62 0.73 -8.10
C LEU A 194 18.25 1.35 -6.84
N ALA A 195 18.85 2.54 -6.95
CA ALA A 195 19.29 3.32 -5.80
C ALA A 195 18.11 3.71 -4.91
N ALA A 196 16.98 4.14 -5.50
CA ALA A 196 15.75 4.45 -4.78
C ALA A 196 15.19 3.23 -4.05
N ALA A 197 15.11 2.07 -4.70
CA ALA A 197 14.69 0.82 -4.06
C ALA A 197 15.54 0.49 -2.83
N HIS A 198 16.86 0.59 -2.94
CA HIS A 198 17.77 0.34 -1.82
C HIS A 198 17.62 1.39 -0.70
N HIS A 199 17.55 2.68 -1.02
CA HIS A 199 17.41 3.73 0.00
C HIS A 199 16.04 3.73 0.67
N LEU A 200 14.98 3.29 0.00
CA LEU A 200 13.69 3.02 0.64
C LEU A 200 13.87 1.95 1.74
N LEU A 201 14.52 0.82 1.43
CA LEU A 201 14.80 -0.22 2.44
C LEU A 201 15.70 0.29 3.58
N VAL A 202 16.73 1.09 3.27
CA VAL A 202 17.55 1.75 4.31
C VAL A 202 16.69 2.68 5.18
N GLY A 203 15.81 3.47 4.57
CA GLY A 203 14.87 4.35 5.27
C GLY A 203 13.92 3.57 6.17
N HIS A 204 13.41 2.43 5.69
CA HIS A 204 12.65 1.47 6.51
C HIS A 204 13.44 1.06 7.75
N GLY A 205 14.66 0.53 7.60
CA GLY A 205 15.46 0.07 8.73
C GLY A 205 15.81 1.19 9.72
N LEU A 206 16.09 2.41 9.24
CA LEU A 206 16.29 3.57 10.10
C LEU A 206 15.02 3.96 10.85
N ALA A 207 13.87 4.00 10.18
CA ALA A 207 12.59 4.32 10.81
C ALA A 207 12.19 3.25 11.85
N VAL A 208 12.43 1.96 11.58
CA VAL A 208 12.25 0.88 12.58
C VAL A 208 13.07 1.19 13.82
N ARG A 209 14.34 1.58 13.67
CA ARG A 209 15.20 1.93 14.81
C ARG A 209 14.62 3.08 15.64
N GLU A 210 14.19 4.17 15.00
CA GLU A 210 13.62 5.33 15.71
C GLU A 210 12.30 4.98 16.42
N LEU A 211 11.41 4.25 15.74
CA LEU A 211 10.13 3.79 16.31
C LEU A 211 10.34 2.89 17.53
N ARG A 212 11.30 1.94 17.44
CA ARG A 212 11.65 1.07 18.57
C ARG A 212 12.25 1.84 19.72
N ALA A 213 13.11 2.82 19.45
CA ALA A 213 13.68 3.69 20.47
C ALA A 213 12.61 4.51 21.21
N ALA A 214 11.54 4.90 20.50
CA ALA A 214 10.37 5.57 21.07
C ALA A 214 9.39 4.63 21.80
N GLY A 215 9.64 3.31 21.80
CA GLY A 215 8.78 2.33 22.48
C GLY A 215 7.56 1.89 21.68
N ALA A 216 7.58 2.01 20.34
CA ALA A 216 6.49 1.56 19.48
C ALA A 216 6.10 0.09 19.75
N ARG A 217 4.79 -0.15 19.88
CA ARG A 217 4.23 -1.47 20.20
C ARG A 217 4.37 -2.47 19.06
N GLU A 218 3.90 -2.10 17.88
CA GLU A 218 4.04 -2.89 16.66
C GLU A 218 4.66 -2.05 15.53
N VAL A 219 5.67 -2.61 14.85
CA VAL A 219 6.35 -2.00 13.71
C VAL A 219 6.49 -3.01 12.58
N GLY A 220 6.13 -2.58 11.37
CA GLY A 220 6.20 -3.38 10.16
C GLY A 220 6.38 -2.55 8.88
N ILE A 221 6.25 -3.23 7.75
CA ILE A 221 6.28 -2.67 6.40
C ILE A 221 5.16 -3.29 5.58
N THR A 222 4.59 -2.53 4.65
CA THR A 222 3.60 -3.04 3.70
C THR A 222 4.23 -3.23 2.32
N LEU A 223 4.14 -4.44 1.79
CA LEU A 223 4.59 -4.81 0.45
C LEU A 223 3.38 -5.17 -0.42
N ASN A 224 3.52 -4.99 -1.73
CA ASN A 224 2.57 -5.44 -2.75
C ASN A 224 3.18 -6.58 -3.60
N PRO A 225 3.47 -7.75 -3.00
CA PRO A 225 4.06 -8.84 -3.76
C PRO A 225 3.07 -9.35 -4.81
N GLU A 226 3.61 -9.74 -5.95
CA GLU A 226 2.84 -10.30 -7.06
C GLU A 226 2.87 -11.82 -7.00
N ARG A 227 1.72 -12.44 -7.29
CA ARG A 227 1.69 -13.88 -7.63
C ARG A 227 1.96 -14.03 -9.12
N LEU A 228 3.17 -14.45 -9.47
CA LEU A 228 3.63 -14.55 -10.84
C LEU A 228 3.54 -15.99 -11.37
N HIS A 229 3.08 -16.12 -12.61
CA HIS A 229 3.04 -17.38 -13.35
C HIS A 229 3.79 -17.23 -14.67
N ALA A 230 4.53 -18.25 -15.11
CA ALA A 230 5.06 -18.28 -16.47
C ALA A 230 3.94 -18.59 -17.46
N ALA A 231 3.96 -17.95 -18.64
CA ALA A 231 2.99 -18.22 -19.70
C ALA A 231 3.13 -19.64 -20.29
N SER A 232 4.31 -20.25 -20.18
CA SER A 232 4.57 -21.63 -20.61
C SER A 232 5.79 -22.23 -19.90
N ASP A 233 6.02 -23.54 -20.11
CA ASP A 233 7.20 -24.26 -19.61
C ASP A 233 8.47 -24.05 -20.46
N ARG A 234 8.44 -23.11 -21.42
CA ARG A 234 9.61 -22.79 -22.23
C ARG A 234 10.73 -22.21 -21.35
N PRO A 235 12.00 -22.63 -21.52
CA PRO A 235 13.12 -22.14 -20.70
C PRO A 235 13.23 -20.61 -20.64
N GLU A 236 12.91 -19.93 -21.73
CA GLU A 236 12.87 -18.47 -21.85
C GLU A 236 11.78 -17.84 -20.98
N ASP A 237 10.59 -18.41 -20.91
CA ASP A 237 9.47 -17.91 -20.08
C ASP A 237 9.74 -18.18 -18.60
N LEU A 238 10.39 -19.31 -18.27
CA LEU A 238 10.86 -19.58 -16.91
C LEU A 238 11.99 -18.63 -16.48
N ALA A 239 12.83 -18.18 -17.41
CA ALA A 239 13.82 -17.14 -17.16
C ALA A 239 13.18 -15.76 -16.99
N ALA A 240 12.16 -15.44 -17.79
CA ALA A 240 11.34 -14.25 -17.63
C ALA A 240 10.65 -14.22 -16.25
N LEU A 241 10.09 -15.36 -15.81
CA LEU A 241 9.50 -15.51 -14.49
C LEU A 241 10.52 -15.20 -13.37
N ARG A 242 11.74 -15.75 -13.43
CA ARG A 242 12.79 -15.42 -12.44
C ARG A 242 13.10 -13.92 -12.40
N ARG A 243 13.25 -13.27 -13.56
CA ARG A 243 13.52 -11.82 -13.60
C ARG A 243 12.36 -11.01 -13.02
N ALA A 244 11.12 -11.43 -13.29
CA ALA A 244 9.93 -10.81 -12.74
C ALA A 244 9.83 -11.01 -11.21
N GLU A 245 10.13 -12.21 -10.69
CA GLU A 245 10.22 -12.46 -9.24
C GLU A 245 11.25 -11.55 -8.57
N VAL A 246 12.42 -11.37 -9.18
CA VAL A 246 13.44 -10.43 -8.68
C VAL A 246 12.90 -9.01 -8.59
N LEU A 247 12.29 -8.53 -9.67
CA LEU A 247 11.78 -7.15 -9.77
C LEU A 247 10.62 -6.88 -8.82
N HIS A 248 9.61 -7.77 -8.79
CA HIS A 248 8.38 -7.54 -8.04
C HIS A 248 8.50 -7.93 -6.56
N ASN A 249 9.23 -9.00 -6.25
CA ASN A 249 9.20 -9.63 -4.92
C ASN A 249 10.57 -9.62 -4.25
N GLU A 250 11.57 -10.31 -4.83
CA GLU A 250 12.80 -10.67 -4.12
C GLU A 250 13.67 -9.45 -3.77
N VAL A 251 13.66 -8.39 -4.59
CA VAL A 251 14.38 -7.14 -4.28
C VAL A 251 13.92 -6.51 -2.96
N TRP A 252 12.73 -6.85 -2.48
CA TRP A 252 12.18 -6.42 -1.20
C TRP A 252 12.32 -7.51 -0.14
N THR A 253 11.87 -8.73 -0.44
CA THR A 253 11.75 -9.80 0.55
C THR A 253 13.09 -10.41 0.93
N GLU A 254 14.06 -10.51 0.02
CA GLU A 254 15.38 -11.05 0.34
C GLU A 254 16.15 -10.17 1.34
N PRO A 255 16.23 -8.83 1.16
CA PRO A 255 16.86 -7.97 2.15
C PRO A 255 16.14 -7.97 3.51
N LEU A 256 14.80 -7.99 3.51
CA LEU A 256 13.99 -7.92 4.73
C LEU A 256 14.03 -9.22 5.55
N PHE A 257 13.90 -10.37 4.88
CA PHE A 257 13.62 -11.64 5.57
C PHE A 257 14.74 -12.68 5.45
N ALA A 258 15.65 -12.52 4.48
CA ALA A 258 16.78 -13.43 4.27
C ALA A 258 18.15 -12.79 4.54
N GLY A 259 18.21 -11.46 4.73
CA GLY A 259 19.46 -10.74 5.02
C GLY A 259 20.46 -10.77 3.86
N ARG A 260 19.99 -10.89 2.62
CA ARG A 260 20.79 -10.92 1.38
C ARG A 260 20.09 -10.17 0.26
N TYR A 261 20.83 -9.83 -0.80
CA TYR A 261 20.23 -9.37 -2.05
C TYR A 261 19.82 -10.58 -2.91
N PRO A 262 18.90 -10.41 -3.89
CA PRO A 262 18.46 -11.50 -4.75
C PRO A 262 19.63 -12.19 -5.48
N ASP A 263 19.55 -13.52 -5.64
CA ASP A 263 20.61 -14.28 -6.32
C ASP A 263 20.67 -13.98 -7.83
N HIS A 264 19.56 -13.53 -8.42
CA HIS A 264 19.39 -13.35 -9.86
C HIS A 264 19.48 -11.89 -10.34
N GLU A 265 19.99 -10.95 -9.54
CA GLU A 265 20.11 -9.53 -9.94
C GLU A 265 20.90 -9.33 -11.24
N GLY A 266 21.97 -10.09 -11.44
CA GLY A 266 22.78 -10.01 -12.66
C GLY A 266 22.03 -10.48 -13.91
N GLU A 267 21.12 -11.45 -13.78
CA GLU A 267 20.24 -11.88 -14.87
C GLU A 267 19.17 -10.82 -15.18
N THR A 268 18.66 -10.15 -14.13
CA THR A 268 17.56 -9.18 -14.23
C THR A 268 18.02 -7.81 -14.74
N TRP A 269 19.12 -7.27 -14.21
CA TRP A 269 19.54 -5.89 -14.42
C TRP A 269 20.92 -5.72 -15.03
N ALA A 270 21.64 -6.82 -15.28
CA ALA A 270 23.02 -6.77 -15.74
C ALA A 270 23.86 -5.82 -14.86
N GLY A 271 24.64 -4.92 -15.48
CA GLY A 271 25.47 -3.95 -14.76
C GLY A 271 24.70 -2.84 -14.04
N LEU A 272 23.38 -2.68 -14.25
CA LEU A 272 22.62 -1.59 -13.63
C LEU A 272 22.51 -1.74 -12.10
N ALA A 273 22.58 -2.97 -11.57
CA ALA A 273 22.58 -3.22 -10.14
C ALA A 273 23.93 -2.86 -9.47
N ASP A 274 25.01 -2.74 -10.26
CA ASP A 274 26.35 -2.44 -9.76
C ASP A 274 26.49 -0.94 -9.47
N GLY A 275 26.16 -0.51 -8.25
CA GLY A 275 26.32 0.90 -7.88
C GLY A 275 26.69 1.15 -6.42
N PRO A 276 27.24 2.35 -6.13
CA PRO A 276 27.83 2.67 -4.82
C PRO A 276 26.79 3.03 -3.75
N TRP A 277 25.49 2.82 -3.99
CA TRP A 277 24.42 3.14 -3.05
C TRP A 277 24.27 2.10 -1.91
N ARG A 278 24.80 0.89 -2.10
CA ARG A 278 24.83 -0.15 -1.06
C ARG A 278 26.05 0.03 -0.18
N LEU A 279 25.85 0.25 1.12
CA LEU A 279 26.93 0.41 2.09
C LEU A 279 27.06 -0.82 3.00
N PRO A 280 28.27 -1.12 3.52
CA PRO A 280 28.46 -2.14 4.54
C PRO A 280 27.54 -1.90 5.75
N GLY A 281 26.83 -2.95 6.18
CA GLY A 281 25.89 -2.89 7.30
C GLY A 281 24.44 -2.58 6.91
N ASP A 282 24.16 -2.17 5.67
CA ASP A 282 22.80 -1.85 5.23
C ASP A 282 21.87 -3.07 5.34
N LEU A 283 22.28 -4.28 4.94
CA LEU A 283 21.44 -5.48 5.05
C LEU A 283 21.09 -5.82 6.51
N GLN A 284 21.99 -5.58 7.47
CA GLN A 284 21.69 -5.79 8.89
C GLN A 284 20.69 -4.76 9.42
N LEU A 285 20.76 -3.53 8.92
CA LEU A 285 19.82 -2.46 9.25
C LEU A 285 18.43 -2.73 8.64
N ILE A 286 18.38 -3.17 7.38
CA ILE A 286 17.16 -3.47 6.63
C ILE A 286 16.44 -4.67 7.24
N GLY A 287 17.16 -5.76 7.50
CA GLY A 287 16.62 -7.00 8.07
C GLY A 287 16.37 -6.95 9.58
N ALA A 288 16.13 -5.76 10.15
CA ALA A 288 15.76 -5.64 11.55
C ALA A 288 14.43 -6.37 11.82
N PRO A 289 14.28 -7.13 12.93
CA PRO A 289 13.06 -7.89 13.19
C PRO A 289 11.80 -7.01 13.26
N LEU A 290 10.76 -7.43 12.54
CA LEU A 290 9.45 -6.79 12.49
C LEU A 290 8.42 -7.56 13.32
N ASP A 291 7.41 -6.86 13.84
CA ASP A 291 6.29 -7.51 14.54
C ASP A 291 5.24 -8.05 13.58
N PHE A 292 5.21 -7.53 12.36
CA PHE A 292 4.32 -7.96 11.29
C PHE A 292 4.84 -7.56 9.91
N VAL A 293 4.30 -8.20 8.87
CA VAL A 293 4.40 -7.77 7.47
C VAL A 293 3.00 -7.49 6.93
N GLY A 294 2.84 -6.34 6.30
CA GLY A 294 1.64 -5.97 5.56
C GLY A 294 1.71 -6.47 4.13
N ILE A 295 0.63 -7.06 3.63
CA ILE A 295 0.49 -7.56 2.27
C ILE A 295 -0.67 -6.82 1.60
N ASN A 296 -0.35 -6.15 0.50
CA ASN A 296 -1.31 -5.62 -0.45
C ASN A 296 -1.41 -6.59 -1.62
N PHE A 297 -2.63 -7.02 -1.95
CA PHE A 297 -2.84 -7.95 -3.06
C PHE A 297 -4.10 -7.57 -3.82
N TYR A 298 -4.03 -7.63 -5.15
CA TYR A 298 -5.16 -7.24 -6.01
C TYR A 298 -5.40 -8.20 -7.17
N ARG A 299 -4.34 -8.74 -7.77
CA ARG A 299 -4.38 -9.64 -8.93
C ARG A 299 -3.12 -10.54 -8.96
N PRO A 300 -3.17 -11.67 -9.69
CA PRO A 300 -1.96 -12.33 -10.16
C PRO A 300 -1.52 -11.80 -11.53
N LEU A 301 -0.28 -12.11 -11.89
CA LEU A 301 0.34 -11.78 -13.17
C LEU A 301 0.79 -13.04 -13.91
N THR A 302 0.65 -13.05 -15.23
CA THR A 302 1.33 -14.04 -16.08
C THR A 302 2.38 -13.33 -16.90
N VAL A 303 3.59 -13.89 -16.96
CA VAL A 303 4.74 -13.30 -17.63
C VAL A 303 5.32 -14.23 -18.68
N GLU A 304 5.81 -13.65 -19.77
CA GLU A 304 6.53 -14.36 -20.83
C GLU A 304 7.79 -13.59 -21.25
N ALA A 305 8.72 -14.29 -21.89
CA ALA A 305 9.91 -13.66 -22.43
C ALA A 305 9.55 -12.70 -23.56
N ALA A 306 10.05 -11.46 -23.46
CA ALA A 306 9.89 -10.45 -24.47
C ALA A 306 11.24 -9.78 -24.80
N PRO A 307 11.38 -9.18 -26.00
CA PRO A 307 12.51 -8.31 -26.28
C PRO A 307 12.58 -7.15 -25.30
N HIS A 308 13.80 -6.71 -24.99
CA HIS A 308 13.98 -5.44 -24.29
C HIS A 308 13.48 -4.27 -25.14
N HIS A 309 13.03 -3.21 -24.48
CA HIS A 309 12.63 -1.97 -25.16
C HIS A 309 13.83 -1.13 -25.60
N GLU A 310 14.94 -1.21 -24.87
CA GLU A 310 16.21 -0.57 -25.19
C GLU A 310 17.32 -1.61 -25.36
N ASP A 311 18.02 -1.56 -26.49
CA ASP A 311 19.05 -2.54 -26.85
C ASP A 311 20.28 -2.42 -25.96
N ASP A 312 20.69 -1.19 -25.63
CA ASP A 312 21.85 -0.90 -24.78
C ASP A 312 21.52 -1.12 -23.29
N PRO A 313 22.09 -2.15 -22.61
CA PRO A 313 21.78 -2.46 -21.22
C PRO A 313 22.00 -1.28 -20.25
N GLU A 314 22.97 -0.40 -20.51
CA GLU A 314 23.24 0.74 -19.62
C GLU A 314 22.21 1.87 -19.75
N ARG A 315 21.37 1.84 -20.79
CA ARG A 315 20.31 2.83 -21.05
C ARG A 315 18.91 2.34 -20.69
N ARG A 316 18.77 1.06 -20.31
CA ARG A 316 17.50 0.47 -19.87
C ARG A 316 17.00 1.10 -18.58
N THR A 317 15.68 1.16 -18.44
CA THR A 317 15.06 1.41 -17.13
C THR A 317 15.12 0.15 -16.27
N ALA A 318 14.94 0.28 -14.96
CA ALA A 318 14.99 -0.89 -14.06
C ALA A 318 13.84 -1.88 -14.29
N THR A 319 12.82 -1.49 -15.06
CA THR A 319 11.69 -2.34 -15.45
C THR A 319 11.82 -2.94 -16.84
N ASP A 320 12.80 -2.53 -17.65
CA ASP A 320 13.09 -3.17 -18.95
C ASP A 320 13.91 -4.45 -18.75
N ILE A 321 13.27 -5.44 -18.16
CA ILE A 321 13.84 -6.74 -17.79
C ILE A 321 13.57 -7.82 -18.84
N GLY A 322 13.11 -7.46 -20.05
CA GLY A 322 12.85 -8.42 -21.13
C GLY A 322 11.71 -9.38 -20.79
N VAL A 323 10.60 -8.80 -20.29
CA VAL A 323 9.39 -9.51 -19.86
C VAL A 323 8.18 -8.77 -20.39
N ALA A 324 7.15 -9.50 -20.84
CA ALA A 324 5.82 -8.97 -21.08
C ALA A 324 4.82 -9.58 -20.11
N GLU A 325 3.92 -8.75 -19.59
CA GLU A 325 2.75 -9.19 -18.83
C GLU A 325 1.60 -9.58 -19.78
N SER A 326 0.93 -10.68 -19.45
CA SER A 326 -0.30 -11.12 -20.11
C SER A 326 -1.37 -11.49 -19.08
N ASN A 327 -2.62 -11.57 -19.54
CA ASN A 327 -3.76 -11.89 -18.70
C ASN A 327 -4.57 -13.06 -19.30
N PRO A 328 -4.13 -14.31 -19.13
CA PRO A 328 -4.74 -15.48 -19.76
C PRO A 328 -5.90 -16.09 -18.96
N TYR A 329 -6.24 -15.56 -17.78
CA TYR A 329 -7.13 -16.22 -16.82
C TYR A 329 -8.58 -16.37 -17.32
N GLY A 330 -9.02 -15.54 -18.28
CA GLY A 330 -10.40 -15.58 -18.78
C GLY A 330 -11.46 -15.26 -17.72
N THR A 331 -11.07 -14.63 -16.63
CA THR A 331 -11.94 -14.23 -15.51
C THR A 331 -12.55 -12.85 -15.74
N ARG A 332 -13.50 -12.47 -14.87
CA ARG A 332 -13.99 -11.09 -14.81
C ARG A 332 -12.82 -10.14 -14.57
N LEU A 333 -12.89 -8.97 -15.21
CA LEU A 333 -11.99 -7.84 -14.98
C LEU A 333 -12.68 -6.76 -14.15
N THR A 334 -11.92 -6.11 -13.26
CA THR A 334 -12.33 -4.86 -12.61
C THR A 334 -12.29 -3.70 -13.60
N THR A 335 -12.71 -2.49 -13.20
CA THR A 335 -12.58 -1.29 -14.06
C THR A 335 -11.13 -0.85 -14.27
N MET A 336 -10.17 -1.41 -13.51
CA MET A 336 -8.73 -1.30 -13.74
C MET A 336 -8.23 -2.24 -14.86
N GLY A 337 -9.07 -3.13 -15.35
CA GLY A 337 -8.66 -4.21 -16.26
C GLY A 337 -7.97 -5.37 -15.56
N TRP A 338 -8.05 -5.47 -14.23
CA TRP A 338 -7.38 -6.50 -13.44
C TRP A 338 -8.23 -7.75 -13.28
N SER A 339 -7.63 -8.92 -13.45
CA SER A 339 -8.32 -10.20 -13.28
C SER A 339 -8.64 -10.50 -11.83
N VAL A 340 -9.89 -10.93 -11.60
CA VAL A 340 -10.38 -11.35 -10.29
C VAL A 340 -10.10 -12.85 -10.10
N VAL A 341 -9.01 -13.18 -9.42
CA VAL A 341 -8.56 -14.57 -9.19
C VAL A 341 -8.24 -14.79 -7.70
N PRO A 342 -9.26 -15.00 -6.84
CA PRO A 342 -9.04 -15.11 -5.40
C PRO A 342 -8.08 -16.23 -4.99
N ALA A 343 -8.09 -17.37 -5.67
CA ALA A 343 -7.22 -18.51 -5.36
C ALA A 343 -5.72 -18.15 -5.42
N ALA A 344 -5.33 -17.22 -6.29
CA ALA A 344 -3.94 -16.75 -6.36
C ALA A 344 -3.49 -16.03 -5.09
N PHE A 345 -4.43 -15.49 -4.30
CA PHE A 345 -4.11 -14.89 -3.02
C PHE A 345 -3.70 -15.95 -1.99
N THR A 346 -4.43 -17.07 -1.92
CA THR A 346 -4.05 -18.22 -1.09
C THR A 346 -2.68 -18.74 -1.49
N GLU A 347 -2.45 -18.90 -2.80
CA GLU A 347 -1.16 -19.35 -3.32
C GLU A 347 -0.01 -18.43 -2.92
N LEU A 348 -0.19 -17.11 -3.04
CA LEU A 348 0.81 -16.13 -2.63
C LEU A 348 1.14 -16.24 -1.14
N LEU A 349 0.12 -16.28 -0.28
CA LEU A 349 0.32 -16.28 1.17
C LEU A 349 1.03 -17.55 1.65
N VAL A 350 0.62 -18.71 1.15
CA VAL A 350 1.26 -20.00 1.47
C VAL A 350 2.71 -20.04 0.96
N ASP A 351 2.95 -19.50 -0.23
CA ASP A 351 4.28 -19.48 -0.83
C ASP A 351 5.24 -18.53 -0.10
N LEU A 352 4.77 -17.35 0.36
CA LEU A 352 5.58 -16.45 1.20
C LEU A 352 5.95 -17.10 2.53
N ASP A 353 4.99 -17.72 3.22
CA ASP A 353 5.21 -18.43 4.49
C ASP A 353 6.22 -19.58 4.31
N SER A 354 6.09 -20.35 3.22
CA SER A 354 7.01 -21.43 2.91
C SER A 354 8.42 -20.94 2.53
N ARG A 355 8.54 -19.81 1.84
CA ARG A 355 9.83 -19.24 1.39
C ARG A 355 10.61 -18.63 2.55
N TYR A 356 9.92 -18.04 3.52
CA TYR A 356 10.53 -17.32 4.64
C TYR A 356 10.06 -17.91 5.98
N PRO A 357 10.74 -18.93 6.55
CA PRO A 357 10.32 -19.57 7.79
C PRO A 357 10.29 -18.67 9.04
N GLN A 358 10.86 -17.46 8.94
CA GLN A 358 10.82 -16.44 9.99
C GLN A 358 9.94 -15.25 9.59
N LEU A 359 9.05 -15.44 8.61
CA LEU A 359 8.10 -14.41 8.20
C LEU A 359 7.32 -13.93 9.42
N PRO A 360 7.30 -12.62 9.69
CA PRO A 360 6.44 -12.07 10.72
C PRO A 360 4.97 -12.40 10.43
N PRO A 361 4.10 -12.32 11.45
CA PRO A 361 2.66 -12.42 11.25
C PRO A 361 2.16 -11.51 10.14
N VAL A 362 1.26 -12.03 9.32
CA VAL A 362 0.76 -11.34 8.12
C VAL A 362 -0.48 -10.51 8.47
N TRP A 363 -0.51 -9.30 7.93
CA TRP A 363 -1.69 -8.44 7.86
C TRP A 363 -2.02 -8.18 6.41
N ILE A 364 -3.27 -8.39 6.00
CA ILE A 364 -3.70 -7.93 4.68
C ILE A 364 -3.96 -6.43 4.81
N THR A 365 -3.01 -5.61 4.37
CA THR A 365 -3.06 -4.16 4.59
C THR A 365 -3.83 -3.41 3.51
N GLU A 366 -4.01 -4.05 2.35
CA GLU A 366 -4.92 -3.63 1.28
C GLU A 366 -5.40 -4.84 0.46
N ASN A 367 -6.71 -4.92 0.28
CA ASN A 367 -7.34 -5.72 -0.78
C ASN A 367 -8.70 -5.11 -1.11
N GLY A 368 -9.02 -5.02 -2.40
CA GLY A 368 -10.29 -4.46 -2.86
C GLY A 368 -10.37 -4.36 -4.38
N SER A 369 -11.45 -3.76 -4.88
CA SER A 369 -11.71 -3.69 -6.32
C SER A 369 -12.33 -2.36 -6.72
N ALA A 370 -11.76 -1.75 -7.77
CA ALA A 370 -12.43 -0.69 -8.50
C ALA A 370 -13.60 -1.28 -9.32
N GLU A 371 -14.78 -0.73 -9.14
CA GLU A 371 -15.98 -1.14 -9.88
C GLU A 371 -16.73 0.08 -10.40
N ALA A 372 -17.55 -0.14 -11.42
CA ALA A 372 -18.40 0.90 -11.98
C ALA A 372 -19.60 1.16 -11.05
N ASP A 373 -19.53 2.24 -10.27
CA ASP A 373 -20.60 2.62 -9.36
C ASP A 373 -21.49 3.72 -9.93
N SER A 374 -22.79 3.59 -9.71
CA SER A 374 -23.75 4.67 -9.95
C SER A 374 -24.77 4.72 -8.82
N VAL A 375 -25.24 5.92 -8.50
CA VAL A 375 -26.34 6.10 -7.55
C VAL A 375 -27.64 5.78 -8.27
N THR A 376 -28.37 4.78 -7.79
CA THR A 376 -29.66 4.37 -8.34
C THR A 376 -30.78 5.33 -7.90
N PRO A 377 -31.96 5.32 -8.57
CA PRO A 377 -33.05 6.26 -8.27
C PRO A 377 -33.58 6.22 -6.82
N ASP A 378 -33.31 5.15 -6.09
CA ASP A 378 -33.62 5.00 -4.67
C ASP A 378 -32.54 5.61 -3.73
N GLY A 379 -31.49 6.21 -4.29
CA GLY A 379 -30.42 6.88 -3.54
C GLY A 379 -29.31 5.96 -3.05
N HIS A 380 -29.30 4.69 -3.44
CA HIS A 380 -28.31 3.70 -3.03
C HIS A 380 -27.26 3.43 -4.13
N VAL A 381 -26.20 2.69 -3.78
CA VAL A 381 -25.20 2.20 -4.73
C VAL A 381 -25.15 0.68 -4.60
N HIS A 382 -25.69 0.00 -5.61
CA HIS A 382 -25.69 -1.46 -5.67
C HIS A 382 -24.44 -1.95 -6.40
N ASP A 383 -23.48 -2.50 -5.67
CA ASP A 383 -22.16 -2.92 -6.14
C ASP A 383 -21.87 -4.42 -5.88
N PRO A 384 -22.67 -5.33 -6.46
CA PRO A 384 -22.55 -6.77 -6.19
C PRO A 384 -21.20 -7.34 -6.64
N GLU A 385 -20.55 -6.77 -7.65
CA GLU A 385 -19.22 -7.16 -8.12
C GLU A 385 -18.15 -6.94 -7.04
N ARG A 386 -18.21 -5.81 -6.33
CA ARG A 386 -17.30 -5.48 -5.21
C ARG A 386 -17.54 -6.43 -4.05
N THR A 387 -18.79 -6.66 -3.70
CA THR A 387 -19.17 -7.63 -2.66
C THR A 387 -18.65 -9.03 -3.00
N GLY A 388 -18.82 -9.48 -4.25
CA GLY A 388 -18.32 -10.77 -4.72
C GLY A 388 -16.79 -10.87 -4.70
N TYR A 389 -16.09 -9.79 -5.06
CA TYR A 389 -14.63 -9.71 -4.98
C TYR A 389 -14.14 -9.90 -3.53
N LEU A 390 -14.68 -9.11 -2.59
CA LEU A 390 -14.29 -9.16 -1.18
C LEU A 390 -14.60 -10.53 -0.56
N ALA A 391 -15.80 -11.07 -0.84
CA ALA A 391 -16.18 -12.40 -0.36
C ALA A 391 -15.21 -13.48 -0.83
N GLY A 392 -14.83 -13.46 -2.11
CA GLY A 392 -13.88 -14.41 -2.69
C GLY A 392 -12.49 -14.32 -2.07
N HIS A 393 -11.95 -13.11 -1.92
CA HIS A 393 -10.59 -12.92 -1.38
C HIS A 393 -10.51 -13.18 0.12
N LEU A 394 -11.53 -12.83 0.90
CA LEU A 394 -11.58 -13.21 2.31
C LEU A 394 -11.73 -14.72 2.52
N ALA A 395 -12.43 -15.42 1.62
CA ALA A 395 -12.43 -16.89 1.61
C ALA A 395 -11.04 -17.45 1.29
N ALA A 396 -10.32 -16.88 0.32
CA ALA A 396 -8.95 -17.25 0.00
C ALA A 396 -7.97 -17.02 1.18
N VAL A 397 -8.15 -15.92 1.94
CA VAL A 397 -7.40 -15.68 3.19
C VAL A 397 -7.72 -16.75 4.23
N ALA A 398 -8.99 -17.11 4.42
CA ALA A 398 -9.38 -18.17 5.33
C ALA A 398 -8.77 -19.55 4.94
N GLU A 399 -8.67 -19.82 3.63
CA GLU A 399 -7.97 -21.02 3.12
C GLU A 399 -6.47 -21.00 3.42
N ALA A 400 -5.80 -19.85 3.29
CA ALA A 400 -4.38 -19.71 3.65
C ALA A 400 -4.15 -19.91 5.16
N VAL A 401 -5.03 -19.35 6.00
CA VAL A 401 -5.01 -19.59 7.45
C VAL A 401 -5.20 -21.07 7.76
N ALA A 402 -6.15 -21.74 7.10
CA ALA A 402 -6.36 -23.17 7.27
C ALA A 402 -5.15 -24.01 6.81
N ALA A 403 -4.36 -23.49 5.87
CA ALA A 403 -3.09 -24.08 5.43
C ALA A 403 -1.90 -23.80 6.39
N GLY A 404 -2.08 -22.96 7.40
CA GLY A 404 -1.11 -22.71 8.47
C GLY A 404 -0.49 -21.31 8.50
N VAL A 405 -0.84 -20.43 7.55
CA VAL A 405 -0.31 -19.06 7.51
C VAL A 405 -0.87 -18.22 8.66
N ASP A 406 -0.01 -17.54 9.43
CA ASP A 406 -0.41 -16.65 10.54
C ASP A 406 -0.92 -15.30 10.02
N VAL A 407 -2.16 -15.26 9.50
CA VAL A 407 -2.84 -14.02 9.07
C VAL A 407 -3.73 -13.50 10.21
N ARG A 408 -3.48 -12.25 10.64
CA ARG A 408 -4.11 -11.67 11.84
C ARG A 408 -5.16 -10.61 11.60
N GLY A 409 -5.22 -10.04 10.39
CA GLY A 409 -6.23 -9.05 10.08
C GLY A 409 -6.31 -8.70 8.60
N TYR A 410 -7.35 -7.95 8.27
CA TYR A 410 -7.69 -7.53 6.92
C TYR A 410 -8.20 -6.10 6.86
N TYR A 411 -7.57 -5.30 6.02
CA TYR A 411 -7.97 -3.94 5.70
C TYR A 411 -8.50 -3.86 4.28
N VAL A 412 -9.77 -3.52 4.15
CA VAL A 412 -10.36 -3.25 2.84
C VAL A 412 -9.76 -1.97 2.26
N TRP A 413 -9.26 -2.08 1.02
CA TRP A 413 -8.95 -0.91 0.20
C TRP A 413 -10.17 -0.57 -0.67
N SER A 414 -10.90 0.49 -0.40
CA SER A 414 -10.66 1.53 0.61
C SER A 414 -11.92 1.86 1.41
N LEU A 415 -11.78 2.66 2.47
CA LEU A 415 -12.94 3.17 3.22
C LEU A 415 -13.90 3.91 2.27
N MET A 416 -13.36 4.80 1.44
CA MET A 416 -14.14 5.69 0.58
C MET A 416 -13.47 5.87 -0.78
N ASP A 417 -14.28 6.17 -1.80
CA ASP A 417 -13.78 6.58 -3.11
C ASP A 417 -12.83 7.77 -2.95
N ASN A 418 -11.72 7.74 -3.68
CA ASN A 418 -10.62 8.68 -3.48
C ASN A 418 -9.89 8.98 -4.80
N PHE A 419 -8.84 9.79 -4.73
CA PHE A 419 -7.96 10.06 -5.86
C PHE A 419 -7.06 8.84 -6.14
N GLU A 420 -7.39 8.06 -7.17
CA GLU A 420 -6.65 6.85 -7.58
C GLU A 420 -5.46 7.23 -8.48
N TRP A 421 -4.55 8.03 -7.92
CA TRP A 421 -3.25 8.33 -8.50
C TRP A 421 -3.33 8.85 -9.95
N ALA A 422 -2.62 8.23 -10.90
CA ALA A 422 -2.64 8.64 -12.31
C ALA A 422 -4.03 8.50 -12.96
N TRP A 423 -4.94 7.70 -12.39
CA TRP A 423 -6.32 7.54 -12.87
C TRP A 423 -7.27 8.63 -12.38
N GLY A 424 -6.82 9.53 -11.50
CA GLY A 424 -7.67 10.56 -10.92
C GLY A 424 -8.86 9.95 -10.19
N TYR A 425 -10.07 10.44 -10.49
CA TYR A 425 -11.29 10.11 -9.76
C TYR A 425 -12.20 9.09 -10.46
N GLU A 426 -11.76 8.52 -11.59
CA GLU A 426 -12.58 7.60 -12.38
C GLU A 426 -12.68 6.21 -11.74
N GLN A 427 -11.61 5.76 -11.09
CA GLN A 427 -11.52 4.42 -10.49
C GLN A 427 -11.97 4.48 -9.02
N ARG A 428 -13.00 3.71 -8.68
CA ARG A 428 -13.70 3.79 -7.39
C ARG A 428 -13.53 2.51 -6.57
N PHE A 429 -12.63 2.54 -5.60
CA PHE A 429 -12.35 1.41 -4.71
C PHE A 429 -13.20 1.39 -3.42
N GLY A 430 -13.81 2.51 -3.05
CA GLY A 430 -14.35 2.69 -1.71
C GLY A 430 -15.53 1.79 -1.37
N LEU A 431 -15.69 1.46 -0.09
CA LEU A 431 -16.96 0.99 0.46
C LEU A 431 -17.99 2.12 0.55
N VAL A 432 -17.53 3.37 0.61
CA VAL A 432 -18.36 4.57 0.64
C VAL A 432 -18.15 5.37 -0.64
N ARG A 433 -19.23 5.66 -1.37
CA ARG A 433 -19.17 6.55 -2.52
C ARG A 433 -18.93 7.98 -2.02
N VAL A 434 -18.00 8.68 -2.65
CA VAL A 434 -17.85 10.13 -2.51
C VAL A 434 -18.36 10.81 -3.78
N ASP A 435 -19.32 11.71 -3.59
CA ASP A 435 -19.72 12.64 -4.62
C ASP A 435 -18.71 13.80 -4.68
N TYR A 436 -17.84 13.85 -5.68
CA TYR A 436 -16.73 14.81 -5.68
C TYR A 436 -17.14 16.28 -5.89
N GLU A 437 -18.38 16.55 -6.29
CA GLU A 437 -18.90 17.93 -6.39
C GLU A 437 -19.45 18.42 -5.05
N THR A 438 -20.20 17.56 -4.35
CA THR A 438 -20.88 17.93 -3.10
C THR A 438 -20.16 17.47 -1.84
N LEU A 439 -19.16 16.59 -2.00
CA LEU A 439 -18.43 15.87 -0.96
C LEU A 439 -19.32 14.96 -0.09
N THR A 440 -20.51 14.62 -0.58
CA THR A 440 -21.44 13.72 0.13
C THR A 440 -20.90 12.29 0.15
N ARG A 441 -20.91 11.67 1.33
CA ARG A 441 -20.58 10.25 1.55
C ARG A 441 -21.85 9.40 1.48
N THR A 442 -21.84 8.34 0.68
CA THR A 442 -22.95 7.38 0.55
C THR A 442 -22.43 5.95 0.72
N PRO A 443 -22.69 5.28 1.86
CA PRO A 443 -22.35 3.87 2.01
C PRO A 443 -22.96 3.01 0.90
N LYS A 444 -22.15 2.12 0.30
CA LYS A 444 -22.56 1.20 -0.76
C LYS A 444 -23.09 -0.12 -0.16
N ASP A 445 -23.67 -0.99 -0.98
CA ASP A 445 -24.10 -2.31 -0.50
C ASP A 445 -22.92 -3.13 0.06
N SER A 446 -21.73 -3.02 -0.53
CA SER A 446 -20.49 -3.63 -0.02
C SER A 446 -20.11 -3.16 1.38
N TYR A 447 -20.38 -1.89 1.75
CA TYR A 447 -20.19 -1.40 3.12
C TYR A 447 -21.08 -2.16 4.10
N HIS A 448 -22.36 -2.31 3.75
CA HIS A 448 -23.32 -3.03 4.59
C HIS A 448 -23.00 -4.53 4.67
N TRP A 449 -22.54 -5.12 3.56
CA TRP A 449 -22.06 -6.50 3.54
C TRP A 449 -20.85 -6.70 4.46
N TYR A 450 -19.84 -5.82 4.38
CA TYR A 450 -18.63 -5.91 5.21
C TYR A 450 -18.95 -5.71 6.70
N ARG A 451 -19.85 -4.78 7.04
CA ARG A 451 -20.40 -4.65 8.40
C ARG A 451 -21.07 -5.94 8.88
N GLY A 452 -21.85 -6.58 8.01
CA GLY A 452 -22.52 -7.86 8.28
C GLY A 452 -21.51 -8.97 8.57
N LEU A 453 -20.43 -9.05 7.78
CA LEU A 453 -19.33 -9.97 8.00
C LEU A 453 -18.68 -9.78 9.37
N ILE A 454 -18.29 -8.55 9.71
CA ILE A 454 -17.64 -8.23 10.99
C ILE A 454 -18.54 -8.61 12.16
N THR A 455 -19.83 -8.24 12.08
CA THR A 455 -20.82 -8.56 13.12
C THR A 455 -20.98 -10.06 13.29
N ALA A 456 -21.08 -10.80 12.18
CA ALA A 456 -21.21 -12.24 12.20
C ALA A 456 -19.95 -12.94 12.71
N HIS A 457 -18.76 -12.41 12.41
CA HIS A 457 -17.51 -12.92 12.94
C HIS A 457 -17.47 -12.77 14.47
N ARG A 458 -17.66 -11.55 14.99
CA ARG A 458 -17.65 -11.29 16.45
C ARG A 458 -18.66 -12.16 17.20
N ALA A 459 -19.89 -12.27 16.67
CA ALA A 459 -20.92 -13.10 17.29
C ALA A 459 -20.56 -14.61 17.37
N ARG A 460 -19.65 -15.10 16.51
CA ARG A 460 -19.17 -16.49 16.55
C ARG A 460 -17.96 -16.67 17.45
N THR A 461 -17.09 -15.67 17.56
CA THR A 461 -15.76 -15.81 18.19
C THR A 461 -15.67 -15.20 19.59
N GLU A 462 -16.55 -14.26 19.94
CA GLU A 462 -16.69 -13.73 21.29
C GLU A 462 -17.72 -14.60 22.04
N GLU A 463 -17.26 -15.47 22.95
CA GLU A 463 -18.18 -16.19 23.85
C GLU A 463 -19.04 -15.17 24.63
N PRO A 464 -20.36 -15.41 24.82
CA PRO A 464 -21.09 -14.65 25.81
C PRO A 464 -20.48 -14.97 27.18
N ALA A 465 -19.91 -13.96 27.83
CA ALA A 465 -19.37 -14.07 29.18
C ALA A 465 -20.33 -14.87 30.07
N ARG A 466 -19.90 -16.05 30.52
CA ARG A 466 -20.65 -16.90 31.45
C ARG A 466 -20.50 -16.46 32.90
#